data_AF-A0A482CZC9-F1
#
_entry.id   AF-A0A482CZC9-F1
#
_cell.length_a   1.000
_cell.length_b   1.000
_cell.length_c   1.000
_cell.angle_alpha   90.00
_cell.angle_beta   90.00
_cell.angle_gamma   90.00
#
_symmetry.space_group_name_H-M   'P 1'
#
loop_
_entity.id
_entity.type
_entity.pdbx_description
1 polymer ?
#
loop_
_entity_poly.entity_id
_entity_poly.type
_entity_poly.pdbx_seq_one_letter_code
_entity_poly.pdbx_strand_id
1 'polypeptide(L)' 'KLKKHLREIVLLEESVVKDDKLTVKEKIEEVAKSMSTEIEIIDFKYLSVG' A
#
# COMPACT_ATOMS: atom_id res chain seq x y z
N LYS A 1 18.42 -3.25 -8.37
CA LYS A 1 17.48 -3.06 -9.51
C LYS A 1 16.11 -3.64 -9.21
N LEU A 2 15.99 -4.94 -8.88
CA LEU A 2 14.69 -5.59 -8.61
C LEU A 2 13.86 -4.93 -7.48
N LYS A 3 14.47 -4.65 -6.32
CA LYS A 3 13.76 -4.00 -5.19
C LYS A 3 13.16 -2.64 -5.53
N LYS A 4 13.80 -1.88 -6.43
CA LYS A 4 13.28 -0.58 -6.88
C LYS A 4 12.04 -0.78 -7.74
N HIS A 5 12.08 -1.72 -8.67
CA HIS A 5 10.91 -2.06 -9.49
C HIS A 5 9.73 -2.59 -8.67
N LEU A 6 9.98 -3.42 -7.66
CA LEU A 6 8.89 -3.90 -6.80
C LEU A 6 8.19 -2.75 -6.07
N ARG A 7 8.93 -1.74 -5.60
CA ARG A 7 8.35 -0.51 -5.03
C ARG A 7 7.56 0.36 -6.01
N GLU A 8 7.74 0.16 -7.31
CA GLU A 8 7.05 0.93 -8.36
C GLU A 8 5.79 0.21 -8.88
N ILE A 9 5.61 -1.09 -8.59
CA ILE A 9 4.52 -1.89 -9.15
C ILE A 9 3.68 -2.63 -8.11
N VAL A 10 4.21 -2.85 -6.91
CA VAL A 10 3.51 -3.55 -5.83
C VAL A 10 2.88 -2.52 -4.92
N LEU A 11 1.55 -2.43 -4.97
CA LEU A 11 0.76 -1.47 -4.18
C LEU A 11 1.18 -1.40 -2.71
N LEU A 12 1.45 -2.55 -2.08
CA LEU A 12 1.84 -2.64 -0.67
C LEU A 12 3.22 -2.03 -0.36
N GLU A 13 4.13 -2.01 -1.33
CA GLU A 13 5.49 -1.49 -1.22
C GLU A 13 5.61 -0.03 -1.70
N GLU A 14 4.53 0.51 -2.29
CA GLU A 14 4.44 1.91 -2.67
C GLU A 14 4.30 2.82 -1.43
N SER A 15 4.82 4.04 -1.54
CA SER A 15 4.59 5.09 -0.53
C SER A 15 3.14 5.57 -0.58
N VAL A 16 2.55 5.84 0.59
CA VAL A 16 1.20 6.39 0.69
C VAL A 16 1.18 7.80 0.11
N VAL A 17 0.26 8.09 -0.81
CA VAL A 17 0.14 9.41 -1.47
C VAL A 17 0.01 10.57 -0.45
N LYS A 18 -0.61 10.31 0.70
CA LYS A 18 -0.82 11.28 1.78
C LYS A 18 0.36 11.38 2.77
N ASP A 19 1.25 10.41 2.78
CA ASP A 19 2.42 10.36 3.66
C ASP A 19 3.53 9.54 2.98
N ASP A 20 4.49 10.24 2.38
CA ASP A 20 5.56 9.66 1.59
C ASP A 20 6.58 8.86 2.43
N LYS A 21 6.49 8.97 3.76
CA LYS A 21 7.36 8.27 4.72
C LYS A 21 6.91 6.85 5.01
N LEU A 22 5.64 6.55 4.79
CA LEU A 22 5.05 5.24 5.08
C LEU A 22 4.68 4.53 3.78
N THR A 23 4.93 3.22 3.76
CA THR A 23 4.39 2.34 2.73
C THR A 23 2.93 2.03 2.98
N VAL A 24 2.19 1.66 1.94
CA VAL A 24 0.79 1.24 2.05
C VAL A 24 0.65 0.08 3.04
N LYS A 25 1.61 -0.86 3.05
CA LYS A 25 1.66 -1.95 4.02
C LYS A 25 1.72 -1.46 5.47
N GLU A 26 2.66 -0.57 5.78
CA GLU A 26 2.82 -0.01 7.13
C GLU A 26 1.55 0.73 7.56
N LYS A 27 0.89 1.41 6.61
CA LYS A 27 -0.36 2.11 6.91
C LYS A 27 -1.51 1.15 7.22
N ILE A 28 -1.61 0.04 6.50
CA ILE A 28 -2.61 -0.99 6.78
C ILE A 28 -2.37 -1.60 8.17
N GLU A 29 -1.11 -1.89 8.53
CA GLU A 29 -0.76 -2.40 9.85
C GLU A 29 -1.10 -1.40 10.97
N GLU A 30 -0.89 -0.10 10.75
CA GLU A 30 -1.27 0.96 11.71
C GLU A 30 -2.79 1.00 11.93
N VAL A 31 -3.56 0.93 10.83
CA VAL A 31 -5.03 0.93 10.90
C VAL A 31 -5.53 -0.36 11.56
N ALA A 32 -4.99 -1.52 11.19
CA ALA A 32 -5.30 -2.82 11.79
C ALA A 32 -5.09 -2.79 13.31
N LYS A 33 -3.95 -2.23 13.78
CA LYS A 33 -3.66 -2.04 15.20
C LYS A 33 -4.68 -1.11 15.88
N SER A 34 -5.03 0.01 15.25
CA SER A 34 -6.00 0.96 15.80
C SER A 34 -7.41 0.36 15.95
N MET A 35 -7.78 -0.56 15.06
CA MET A 35 -9.08 -1.22 15.03
C MET A 35 -9.10 -2.55 15.79
N SER A 36 -7.95 -3.00 16.31
CA SER A 36 -7.77 -4.33 16.93
C SER A 36 -8.34 -5.47 16.07
N THR A 37 -8.21 -5.33 14.75
CA THR A 37 -8.71 -6.29 13.76
C THR A 37 -7.65 -6.52 12.68
N GLU A 38 -7.71 -7.69 12.05
CA GLU A 38 -6.91 -7.95 10.85
C GLU A 38 -7.54 -7.25 9.64
N ILE A 39 -6.70 -6.64 8.81
CA ILE A 39 -7.09 -5.92 7.60
C ILE A 39 -6.15 -6.32 6.48
N GLU A 40 -6.71 -6.78 5.37
CA GLU A 40 -5.97 -7.19 4.18
C GLU A 40 -6.57 -6.59 2.91
N ILE A 41 -5.72 -6.24 1.95
CA ILE A 41 -6.15 -5.88 0.60
C ILE A 41 -6.17 -7.16 -0.24
N ILE A 42 -7.37 -7.59 -0.65
CA ILE A 42 -7.55 -8.81 -1.43
C ILE A 42 -7.40 -8.56 -2.94
N ASP A 43 -7.93 -7.44 -3.44
CA ASP A 43 -7.88 -7.06 -4.85
C ASP A 43 -8.03 -5.54 -5.01
N PHE A 44 -7.48 -4.97 -6.08
CA PHE A 44 -7.68 -3.57 -6.45
C PHE A 44 -7.83 -3.42 -7.97
N LYS A 45 -8.68 -2.48 -8.38
CA LYS A 45 -8.89 -2.16 -9.80
C LYS A 45 -8.66 -0.67 -10.01
N TYR A 46 -7.75 -0.33 -10.91
CA TYR A 46 -7.51 1.03 -11.35
C TYR A 46 -7.99 1.17 -12.79
N LEU A 47 -8.88 2.14 -13.03
CA LEU A 47 -9.33 2.51 -14.38
C LEU A 47 -8.89 3.94 -14.66
N SER A 48 -8.16 4.13 -15.75
CA SER A 48 -7.86 5.44 -16.33
C SER A 48 -8.58 5.59 -17.67
N VAL A 49 -9.15 6.77 -17.90
CA VAL A 49 -9.65 7.15 -19.22
C VAL A 49 -8.53 7.92 -19.90
N GLY A 50 -8.17 7.49 -21.12
CA GLY A 50 -7.12 8.11 -21.94
C GLY A 50 -7.48 9.51 -22.41
#